data_AF-A0A1H9VUY6-F1
#
_entry.id   AF-A0A1H9VUY6-F1
#
_cell.length_a   1.000
_cell.length_b   1.000
_cell.length_c   1.000
_cell.angle_alpha   90.00
_cell.angle_beta   90.00
_cell.angle_gamma   90.00
#
_symmetry.space_group_name_H-M   'P 1'
#
loop_
_entity.id
_entity.type
_entity.pdbx_description
1 polymer ?
#
loop_
_entity_poly.entity_id
_entity_poly.type
_entity_poly.pdbx_seq_one_letter_code
_entity_poly.pdbx_strand_id
1 'polypeptide(L)'
;MRRIAVLLLALVLVSPTPALAADNPVAMIFSPTAEVSVPLNQPLLVIGGAVNGEAGGITEVDFSTDHGTNWTPVDARGERWSVLLFPSVPGPLTIHARARTASTTGPATVSRTIHVGGTTVPALEHETSLFLHDTHNPAVNDPDEQPVELGMRVAVDRPGSITALILKRGSYTGPVTARVWSNGTLLAEQEAPGAAYSQRITFTTPVPVVAGTEYVVSYYTPAGGYKVTENYFAGNLVQTPFKIPVNAGVYSYSGGFPADTWFGSNYGIEPVFRPQASGL
;
A
#
# COMPACT_ATOMS: atom_id res chain seq x y z
N MET A 1 -71.93 42.33 26.88
CA MET A 1 -71.50 41.09 26.21
C MET A 1 -70.74 41.44 24.94
N ARG A 2 -69.41 41.35 24.94
CA ARG A 2 -68.56 41.35 23.74
C ARG A 2 -67.42 40.36 23.99
N ARG A 3 -67.41 39.27 23.21
CA ARG A 3 -66.41 38.19 23.27
C ARG A 3 -65.19 38.62 22.45
N ILE A 4 -64.00 38.59 23.04
CA ILE A 4 -62.73 38.74 22.34
C ILE A 4 -62.25 37.33 21.99
N ALA A 5 -62.14 37.04 20.70
CA ALA A 5 -61.53 35.80 20.20
C ALA A 5 -60.01 36.02 20.11
N VAL A 6 -59.25 35.14 20.77
CA VAL A 6 -57.79 35.08 20.64
C VAL A 6 -57.48 34.14 19.47
N LEU A 7 -56.86 34.67 18.43
CA LEU A 7 -56.33 33.90 17.30
C LEU A 7 -55.00 33.28 17.74
N LEU A 8 -54.94 31.96 17.90
CA LEU A 8 -53.68 31.24 18.05
C LEU A 8 -53.00 31.14 16.67
N LEU A 9 -51.86 31.81 16.52
CA LEU A 9 -50.98 31.66 15.36
C LEU A 9 -50.15 30.37 15.57
N ALA A 10 -50.44 29.32 14.82
CA ALA A 10 -49.62 28.10 14.82
C ALA A 10 -48.30 28.39 14.08
N LEU A 11 -47.19 28.47 14.84
CA LEU A 11 -45.85 28.55 14.28
C LEU A 11 -45.44 27.15 13.80
N VAL A 12 -45.40 26.96 12.47
CA VAL A 12 -44.83 25.75 11.87
C VAL A 12 -43.32 25.82 12.05
N LEU A 13 -42.76 25.05 12.99
CA LEU A 13 -41.32 24.80 13.04
C LEU A 13 -40.94 23.93 11.84
N VAL A 14 -40.31 24.53 10.83
CA VAL A 14 -39.55 23.80 9.84
C VAL A 14 -38.38 23.16 10.56
N SER A 15 -38.33 21.82 10.58
CA SER A 15 -37.17 21.08 11.09
C SER A 15 -35.93 21.51 10.31
N PRO A 16 -34.76 21.73 10.93
CA PRO A 16 -33.55 21.90 10.15
C PRO A 16 -33.36 20.61 9.33
N THR A 17 -33.37 20.73 8.01
CA THR A 17 -32.80 19.70 7.14
C THR A 17 -31.40 19.42 7.66
N PRO A 18 -30.96 18.15 7.84
CA PRO A 18 -29.57 17.90 8.11
C PRO A 18 -28.77 18.58 6.99
N ALA A 19 -27.86 19.48 7.36
CA ALA A 19 -26.94 20.05 6.40
C ALA A 19 -26.18 18.84 5.83
N LEU A 20 -26.38 18.54 4.55
CA LEU A 20 -25.51 17.59 3.85
C LEU A 20 -24.09 18.11 4.03
N ALA A 21 -23.18 17.28 4.53
CA ALA A 21 -21.78 17.65 4.62
C ALA A 21 -21.33 18.13 3.24
N ALA A 22 -20.67 19.29 3.18
CA ALA A 22 -20.21 19.83 1.91
C ALA A 22 -19.16 18.88 1.31
N ASP A 23 -19.28 18.55 0.02
CA ASP A 23 -18.27 17.81 -0.75
C ASP A 23 -16.89 18.44 -0.49
N ASN A 24 -15.96 17.65 0.04
CA ASN A 24 -14.58 18.05 0.29
C ASN A 24 -13.64 16.94 -0.19
N PRO A 25 -13.56 16.70 -1.51
CA PRO A 25 -12.74 15.63 -2.05
C PRO A 25 -11.25 15.93 -1.85
N VAL A 26 -10.54 14.96 -1.28
CA VAL A 26 -9.08 15.03 -1.05
C VAL A 26 -8.43 13.77 -1.58
N ALA A 27 -7.34 13.91 -2.32
CA ALA A 27 -6.48 12.80 -2.74
C ALA A 27 -5.25 12.70 -1.83
N MET A 28 -4.73 11.49 -1.68
CA MET A 28 -3.51 11.16 -0.94
C MET A 28 -2.60 10.29 -1.80
N ILE A 29 -1.29 10.48 -1.68
CA ILE A 29 -0.27 9.64 -2.32
C ILE A 29 0.45 8.85 -1.22
N PHE A 30 0.35 7.52 -1.29
CA PHE A 30 0.92 6.59 -0.32
C PHE A 30 2.26 6.01 -0.78
N SER A 31 2.35 5.61 -2.05
CA SER A 31 3.60 5.17 -2.68
C SER A 31 3.77 5.89 -4.01
N PRO A 32 4.97 6.35 -4.37
CA PRO A 32 6.21 6.28 -3.60
C PRO A 32 6.23 7.19 -2.35
N THR A 33 7.03 6.83 -1.34
CA THR A 33 7.32 7.78 -0.24
C THR A 33 8.21 8.92 -0.74
N ALA A 34 8.18 10.07 -0.05
CA ALA A 34 8.97 11.23 -0.47
C ALA A 34 10.48 10.96 -0.45
N GLU A 35 11.19 11.65 -1.35
CA GLU A 35 12.65 11.69 -1.50
C GLU A 35 13.33 10.36 -1.85
N VAL A 36 12.57 9.30 -2.13
CA VAL A 36 13.14 8.02 -2.55
C VAL A 36 13.79 8.10 -3.92
N SER A 37 14.81 7.26 -4.12
CA SER A 37 15.33 7.00 -5.46
C SER A 37 14.52 5.91 -6.16
N VAL A 38 14.15 6.19 -7.40
CA VAL A 38 13.43 5.26 -8.29
C VAL A 38 14.26 4.95 -9.53
N PRO A 39 14.16 3.75 -10.11
CA PRO A 39 14.90 3.42 -11.32
C PRO A 39 14.47 4.26 -12.53
N LEU A 40 15.44 4.62 -13.39
CA LEU A 40 15.22 5.29 -14.67
C LEU A 40 14.67 4.29 -15.71
N ASN A 41 13.72 4.72 -16.53
CA ASN A 41 13.13 3.92 -17.63
C ASN A 41 12.53 2.57 -17.18
N GLN A 42 11.99 2.53 -15.97
CA GLN A 42 11.30 1.37 -15.41
C GLN A 42 9.90 1.77 -14.94
N PRO A 43 8.91 0.86 -15.00
CA PRO A 43 7.58 1.15 -14.48
C PRO A 43 7.66 1.39 -12.97
N LEU A 44 7.04 2.48 -12.51
CA LEU A 44 6.88 2.84 -11.11
C LEU A 44 5.38 2.81 -10.80
N LEU A 45 5.00 2.00 -9.82
CA LEU A 45 3.63 1.94 -9.34
C LEU A 45 3.41 3.05 -8.33
N VAL A 46 2.54 4.00 -8.69
CA VAL A 46 2.06 5.04 -7.77
C VAL A 46 0.71 4.58 -7.22
N ILE A 47 0.55 4.61 -5.90
CA ILE A 47 -0.66 4.18 -5.20
C ILE A 47 -1.13 5.31 -4.29
N GLY A 48 -2.44 5.52 -4.26
CA GLY A 48 -3.05 6.50 -3.38
C GLY A 48 -4.47 6.14 -2.98
N GLY A 49 -5.05 7.05 -2.20
CA GLY A 49 -6.45 7.03 -1.82
C GLY A 49 -7.10 8.37 -2.10
N ALA A 50 -8.42 8.40 -2.03
CA ALA A 50 -9.20 9.62 -2.05
C ALA A 50 -10.34 9.53 -1.02
N VAL A 51 -10.84 10.65 -0.52
CA VAL A 51 -11.98 10.69 0.41
C VAL A 51 -12.80 11.94 0.13
N ASN A 52 -14.11 11.91 0.38
CA ASN A 52 -15.00 13.08 0.19
C ASN A 52 -15.62 13.58 1.50
N GLY A 53 -14.87 13.55 2.61
CA GLY A 53 -15.39 13.91 3.95
C GLY A 53 -16.38 12.88 4.54
N GLU A 54 -17.28 12.34 3.71
CA GLU A 54 -18.09 11.14 3.94
C GLU A 54 -17.71 10.06 2.91
N ALA A 55 -18.13 8.82 3.16
CA ALA A 55 -17.88 7.71 2.24
C ALA A 55 -18.71 7.88 0.96
N GLY A 56 -18.06 7.72 -0.19
CA GLY A 56 -18.66 7.83 -1.51
C GLY A 56 -18.54 9.24 -2.12
N GLY A 57 -18.82 9.31 -3.42
CA GLY A 57 -18.82 10.57 -4.16
C GLY A 57 -17.53 10.90 -4.91
N ILE A 58 -16.41 10.23 -4.59
CA ILE A 58 -15.23 10.27 -5.46
C ILE A 58 -15.53 9.55 -6.77
N THR A 59 -15.39 10.27 -7.88
CA THR A 59 -15.54 9.72 -9.23
C THR A 59 -14.18 9.41 -9.84
N GLU A 60 -13.19 10.28 -9.63
CA GLU A 60 -11.88 10.22 -10.27
C GLU A 60 -10.80 10.84 -9.38
N VAL A 61 -9.54 10.53 -9.68
CA VAL A 61 -8.38 11.28 -9.21
C VAL A 61 -7.60 11.81 -10.40
N ASP A 62 -7.39 13.11 -10.44
CA ASP A 62 -6.50 13.74 -11.40
C ASP A 62 -5.05 13.62 -10.92
N PHE A 63 -4.15 13.17 -11.79
CA PHE A 63 -2.73 12.96 -11.54
C PHE A 63 -1.86 13.89 -12.40
N SER A 64 -0.79 14.43 -11.85
CA SER A 64 0.15 15.32 -12.55
C SER A 64 1.61 15.07 -12.14
N THR A 65 2.51 15.25 -13.10
CA THR A 65 3.98 15.15 -12.92
C THR A 65 4.73 16.40 -13.39
N ASP A 66 4.01 17.48 -13.70
CA ASP A 66 4.51 18.72 -14.29
C ASP A 66 4.05 19.95 -13.49
N HIS A 67 4.11 19.82 -12.16
CA HIS A 67 3.72 20.85 -11.21
C HIS A 67 2.25 21.30 -11.32
N GLY A 68 1.36 20.40 -11.75
CA GLY A 68 -0.06 20.68 -11.90
C GLY A 68 -0.41 21.46 -13.15
N THR A 69 0.47 21.50 -14.16
CA THR A 69 0.21 22.15 -15.44
C THR A 69 -0.75 21.30 -16.29
N ASN A 70 -0.49 19.99 -16.38
CA ASN A 70 -1.36 19.02 -17.03
C ASN A 70 -1.84 17.97 -16.03
N TRP A 71 -3.11 17.57 -16.17
CA TRP A 71 -3.76 16.60 -15.30
C TRP A 71 -4.32 15.47 -16.13
N THR A 72 -3.99 14.23 -15.74
CA THR A 72 -4.51 13.01 -16.35
C THR A 72 -5.49 12.36 -15.38
N PRO A 73 -6.75 12.10 -15.78
CA PRO A 73 -7.70 11.40 -14.91
C PRO A 73 -7.29 9.94 -14.73
N VAL A 74 -7.41 9.46 -13.50
CA VAL A 74 -7.16 8.08 -13.08
C VAL A 74 -8.42 7.58 -12.37
N ASP A 75 -8.82 6.36 -12.70
CA ASP A 75 -9.98 5.71 -12.08
C ASP A 75 -9.71 5.51 -10.57
N ALA A 76 -10.67 5.92 -9.75
CA ALA A 76 -10.59 5.90 -8.29
C ALA A 76 -11.67 4.98 -7.69
N ARG A 77 -11.88 3.80 -8.30
CA ARG A 77 -12.89 2.82 -7.86
C ARG A 77 -12.77 2.52 -6.38
N GLY A 78 -13.87 2.69 -5.66
CA GLY A 78 -13.90 2.45 -4.22
C GLY A 78 -12.90 3.32 -3.46
N GLU A 79 -12.65 4.54 -3.93
CA GLU A 79 -11.79 5.53 -3.28
C GLU A 79 -10.30 5.15 -3.24
N ARG A 80 -9.91 4.14 -4.01
CA ARG A 80 -8.53 3.70 -4.22
C ARG A 80 -8.12 3.95 -5.66
N TRP A 81 -6.88 4.38 -5.87
CA TRP A 81 -6.36 4.63 -7.21
C TRP A 81 -4.90 4.20 -7.30
N SER A 82 -4.51 3.83 -8.51
CA SER A 82 -3.13 3.51 -8.83
C SER A 82 -2.84 3.84 -10.29
N VAL A 83 -1.61 4.24 -10.58
CA VAL A 83 -1.14 4.54 -11.94
C VAL A 83 0.28 4.05 -12.12
N LEU A 84 0.58 3.55 -13.33
CA LEU A 84 1.95 3.25 -13.73
C LEU A 84 2.60 4.50 -14.34
N LEU A 85 3.64 4.98 -13.68
CA LEU A 85 4.49 6.04 -14.18
C LEU A 85 5.74 5.43 -14.82
N PHE A 86 6.23 6.03 -15.91
CA PHE A 86 7.49 5.64 -16.55
C PHE A 86 8.46 6.82 -16.56
N PRO A 87 9.18 7.06 -15.44
CA PRO A 87 10.11 8.18 -15.35
C PRO A 87 11.31 8.00 -16.31
N SER A 88 11.44 8.87 -17.30
CA SER A 88 12.46 8.78 -18.35
C SER A 88 13.51 9.90 -18.32
N VAL A 89 13.33 10.89 -17.44
CA VAL A 89 14.27 12.00 -17.26
C VAL A 89 14.94 11.87 -15.88
N PRO A 90 16.28 11.78 -15.81
CA PRO A 90 16.99 11.76 -14.53
C PRO A 90 16.79 13.05 -13.73
N GLY A 91 16.77 12.93 -12.39
CA GLY A 91 16.65 14.07 -11.48
C GLY A 91 15.35 14.07 -10.66
N PRO A 92 15.04 15.19 -9.99
CA PRO A 92 13.83 15.30 -9.18
C PRO A 92 12.57 15.30 -10.06
N LEU A 93 11.57 14.52 -9.66
CA LEU A 93 10.25 14.48 -10.26
C LEU A 93 9.20 14.71 -9.18
N THR A 94 8.33 15.69 -9.37
CA THR A 94 7.28 16.03 -8.41
C THR A 94 5.93 15.49 -8.88
N ILE A 95 5.30 14.70 -8.03
CA ILE A 95 3.98 14.09 -8.25
C ILE A 95 2.92 14.89 -7.50
N HIS A 96 1.83 15.21 -8.17
CA HIS A 96 0.61 15.77 -7.60
C HIS A 96 -0.60 14.89 -7.90
N ALA A 97 -1.58 14.93 -6.99
CA ALA A 97 -2.89 14.34 -7.19
C ALA A 97 -3.97 15.26 -6.62
N ARG A 98 -5.19 15.21 -7.17
CA ARG A 98 -6.38 15.84 -6.58
C ARG A 98 -7.60 14.97 -6.86
N ALA A 99 -8.54 14.96 -5.93
CA ALA A 99 -9.74 14.14 -6.05
C ALA A 99 -10.89 14.93 -6.68
N ARG A 100 -11.78 14.24 -7.39
CA ARG A 100 -12.94 14.81 -8.07
C ARG A 100 -14.21 14.11 -7.61
N THR A 101 -15.28 14.88 -7.42
CA THR A 101 -16.66 14.38 -7.33
C THR A 101 -17.44 14.75 -8.60
N ALA A 102 -18.68 14.31 -8.70
CA ALA A 102 -19.57 14.76 -9.77
C ALA A 102 -19.79 16.29 -9.81
N SER A 103 -19.62 16.97 -8.67
CA SER A 103 -19.97 18.38 -8.51
C SER A 103 -18.77 19.31 -8.32
N THR A 104 -17.63 18.78 -7.86
CA THR A 104 -16.48 19.61 -7.49
C THR A 104 -15.13 18.92 -7.75
N THR A 105 -14.08 19.74 -7.80
CA THR A 105 -12.69 19.28 -7.82
C THR A 105 -11.98 19.80 -6.59
N GLY A 106 -11.35 18.90 -5.85
CA GLY A 106 -10.61 19.21 -4.65
C GLY A 106 -9.29 19.93 -4.92
N PRO A 107 -8.65 20.43 -3.85
CA PRO A 107 -7.31 21.00 -3.96
C PRO A 107 -6.28 19.93 -4.37
N ALA A 108 -5.16 20.37 -4.94
CA ALA A 108 -3.99 19.52 -5.10
C ALA A 108 -3.47 19.08 -3.72
N THR A 109 -3.17 17.78 -3.61
CA THR A 109 -2.53 17.19 -2.43
C THR A 109 -1.12 17.72 -2.21
N VAL A 110 -0.58 17.47 -1.03
CA VAL A 110 0.83 17.72 -0.74
C VAL A 110 1.68 16.90 -1.71
N SER A 111 2.52 17.59 -2.48
CA SER A 111 3.31 16.97 -3.53
C SER A 111 4.30 15.94 -2.99
N ARG A 112 4.61 14.92 -3.80
CA ARG A 112 5.67 13.94 -3.54
C ARG A 112 6.81 14.15 -4.53
N THR A 113 7.98 14.55 -4.05
CA THR A 113 9.20 14.55 -4.87
C THR A 113 9.91 13.21 -4.75
N ILE A 114 10.35 12.67 -5.88
CA ILE A 114 11.18 11.47 -5.99
C ILE A 114 12.43 11.77 -6.83
N HIS A 115 13.45 10.92 -6.77
CA HIS A 115 14.71 11.10 -7.50
C HIS A 115 14.90 9.99 -8.54
N VAL A 116 14.69 10.32 -9.81
CA VAL A 116 14.75 9.37 -10.92
C VAL A 116 16.20 9.08 -11.30
N GLY A 117 16.58 7.81 -11.31
CA GLY A 117 17.96 7.37 -11.55
C GLY A 117 18.94 7.80 -10.45
N GLY A 118 18.43 8.22 -9.30
CA GLY A 118 19.23 8.72 -8.18
C GLY A 118 19.76 7.63 -7.26
N THR A 119 20.53 8.07 -6.27
CA THR A 119 21.05 7.25 -5.16
C THR A 119 20.68 7.84 -3.79
N THR A 120 19.63 8.66 -3.74
CA THR A 120 19.08 9.22 -2.50
C THR A 120 18.57 8.10 -1.59
N VAL A 121 18.89 8.24 -0.31
CA VAL A 121 18.50 7.34 0.78
C VAL A 121 17.87 8.23 1.85
N PRO A 122 16.52 8.42 1.87
CA PRO A 122 15.87 9.31 2.83
C PRO A 122 16.17 8.92 4.26
N ALA A 123 16.30 9.86 5.20
CA ALA A 123 16.61 9.54 6.59
C ALA A 123 15.59 8.55 7.20
N LEU A 124 16.09 7.59 7.99
CA LEU A 124 15.27 6.61 8.71
C LEU A 124 15.97 6.24 10.01
N GLU A 125 15.34 6.59 11.14
CA GLU A 125 15.91 6.38 12.48
C GLU A 125 15.22 5.26 13.25
N HIS A 126 14.04 4.85 12.80
CA HIS A 126 13.18 3.95 13.53
C HIS A 126 12.78 2.75 12.69
N GLU A 127 12.31 1.72 13.39
CA GLU A 127 11.70 0.58 12.75
C GLU A 127 10.52 1.02 11.88
N THR A 128 10.46 0.47 10.67
CA THR A 128 9.48 0.84 9.65
C THR A 128 8.92 -0.41 9.00
N SER A 129 7.60 -0.44 8.84
CA SER A 129 6.90 -1.50 8.12
C SER A 129 6.66 -1.07 6.68
N LEU A 130 6.74 -2.02 5.75
CA LEU A 130 6.13 -1.83 4.44
C LEU A 130 4.61 -1.75 4.63
N PHE A 131 3.95 -0.88 3.89
CA PHE A 131 2.48 -0.84 3.83
C PHE A 131 2.02 -1.07 2.39
N LEU A 132 1.45 -2.24 2.14
CA LEU A 132 0.86 -2.56 0.84
C LEU A 132 -0.57 -2.05 0.81
N HIS A 133 -0.72 -0.79 0.42
CA HIS A 133 -2.02 -0.14 0.32
C HIS A 133 -2.90 -0.79 -0.75
N ASP A 134 -4.21 -0.79 -0.52
CA ASP A 134 -5.18 -1.26 -1.50
C ASP A 134 -5.08 -0.46 -2.80
N THR A 135 -5.23 -1.15 -3.92
CA THR A 135 -5.31 -0.55 -5.26
C THR A 135 -6.75 -0.67 -5.78
N HIS A 136 -6.99 -0.32 -7.04
CA HIS A 136 -8.29 -0.61 -7.67
C HIS A 136 -8.53 -2.12 -7.86
N ASN A 137 -7.48 -2.95 -7.83
CA ASN A 137 -7.61 -4.40 -7.93
C ASN A 137 -8.14 -4.95 -6.59
N PRO A 138 -9.18 -5.79 -6.62
CA PRO A 138 -9.77 -6.30 -5.40
C PRO A 138 -8.82 -7.26 -4.71
N ALA A 139 -8.75 -7.17 -3.38
CA ALA A 139 -8.15 -8.19 -2.56
C ALA A 139 -9.22 -9.25 -2.20
N VAL A 140 -8.91 -10.52 -2.47
CA VAL A 140 -9.82 -11.65 -2.22
C VAL A 140 -9.13 -12.70 -1.35
N ASN A 141 -9.92 -13.56 -0.71
CA ASN A 141 -9.40 -14.78 -0.11
C ASN A 141 -9.47 -15.88 -1.16
N ASP A 142 -8.32 -16.47 -1.49
CA ASP A 142 -8.24 -17.56 -2.43
C ASP A 142 -8.84 -18.85 -1.79
N PRO A 143 -9.69 -19.60 -2.52
CA PRO A 143 -10.30 -20.81 -2.00
C PRO A 143 -9.36 -22.04 -2.05
N ASP A 144 -8.13 -21.92 -2.54
CA ASP A 144 -7.16 -23.01 -2.52
C ASP A 144 -6.94 -23.54 -1.10
N GLU A 145 -6.97 -24.87 -0.93
CA GLU A 145 -6.80 -25.54 0.36
C GLU A 145 -5.49 -26.35 0.40
N GLN A 146 -4.65 -26.26 -0.63
CA GLN A 146 -3.38 -26.98 -0.70
C GLN A 146 -2.29 -26.31 0.16
N PRO A 147 -1.34 -27.09 0.71
CA PRO A 147 -0.16 -26.52 1.33
C PRO A 147 0.64 -25.69 0.33
N VAL A 148 0.98 -24.45 0.71
CA VAL A 148 1.66 -23.51 -0.19
C VAL A 148 2.56 -22.55 0.57
N GLU A 149 3.71 -22.23 -0.02
CA GLU A 149 4.58 -21.13 0.40
C GLU A 149 4.29 -19.91 -0.49
N LEU A 150 4.05 -18.75 0.11
CA LEU A 150 3.69 -17.51 -0.59
C LEU A 150 4.56 -16.37 -0.10
N GLY A 151 5.03 -15.51 -1.00
CA GLY A 151 5.93 -14.45 -0.60
C GLY A 151 6.06 -13.32 -1.62
N MET A 152 7.01 -12.45 -1.33
CA MET A 152 7.43 -11.43 -2.29
C MET A 152 8.93 -11.22 -2.23
N ARG A 153 9.47 -10.85 -3.40
CA ARG A 153 10.83 -10.32 -3.54
C ARG A 153 10.88 -8.89 -3.02
N VAL A 154 11.91 -8.58 -2.24
CA VAL A 154 12.12 -7.27 -1.63
C VAL A 154 13.62 -6.97 -1.54
N ALA A 155 13.99 -5.74 -1.84
CA ALA A 155 15.30 -5.18 -1.53
C ALA A 155 15.14 -3.99 -0.57
N VAL A 156 16.23 -3.58 0.06
CA VAL A 156 16.31 -2.37 0.89
C VAL A 156 17.33 -1.39 0.33
N ASP A 157 17.18 -0.10 0.64
CA ASP A 157 18.08 0.97 0.20
C ASP A 157 19.27 1.21 1.13
N ARG A 158 19.32 0.55 2.29
CA ARG A 158 20.35 0.70 3.31
C ARG A 158 20.56 -0.59 4.12
N PRO A 159 21.71 -0.78 4.79
CA PRO A 159 21.91 -1.91 5.69
C PRO A 159 21.02 -1.82 6.93
N GLY A 160 20.61 -2.97 7.44
CA GLY A 160 19.77 -3.08 8.63
C GLY A 160 19.34 -4.51 8.88
N SER A 161 18.14 -4.70 9.42
CA SER A 161 17.60 -6.04 9.64
C SER A 161 16.10 -6.12 9.41
N ILE A 162 15.64 -7.24 8.84
CA ILE A 162 14.23 -7.63 8.89
C ILE A 162 13.96 -8.20 10.27
N THR A 163 13.06 -7.58 11.03
CA THR A 163 12.78 -7.92 12.44
C THR A 163 11.48 -8.69 12.60
N ALA A 164 10.54 -8.50 11.68
CA ALA A 164 9.25 -9.17 11.69
C ALA A 164 8.64 -9.17 10.28
N LEU A 165 7.64 -10.03 10.09
CA LEU A 165 6.69 -9.92 8.98
C LEU A 165 5.31 -9.58 9.55
N ILE A 166 4.57 -8.73 8.87
CA ILE A 166 3.16 -8.47 9.12
C ILE A 166 2.38 -9.27 8.07
N LEU A 167 1.55 -10.20 8.54
CA LEU A 167 0.69 -11.02 7.70
C LEU A 167 -0.75 -10.53 7.79
N LYS A 168 -1.36 -10.21 6.64
CA LYS A 168 -2.80 -9.94 6.53
C LYS A 168 -3.57 -11.25 6.52
N ARG A 169 -4.75 -11.24 7.14
CA ARG A 169 -5.63 -12.41 7.24
C ARG A 169 -6.12 -12.87 5.85
N GLY A 170 -5.96 -14.16 5.57
CA GLY A 170 -6.71 -14.92 4.57
C GLY A 170 -7.77 -15.83 5.21
N SER A 171 -8.37 -16.74 4.43
CA SER A 171 -9.29 -17.78 4.92
C SER A 171 -8.62 -18.97 5.63
N TYR A 172 -7.28 -19.06 5.58
CA TYR A 172 -6.51 -20.17 6.13
C TYR A 172 -6.82 -20.49 7.60
N THR A 173 -6.58 -21.74 7.96
CA THR A 173 -6.75 -22.25 9.33
C THR A 173 -5.45 -22.84 9.85
N GLY A 174 -5.24 -22.75 11.16
CA GLY A 174 -4.04 -23.28 11.82
C GLY A 174 -2.81 -22.35 11.71
N PRO A 175 -1.65 -22.85 12.18
CA PRO A 175 -0.44 -22.06 12.21
C PRO A 175 0.12 -21.82 10.80
N VAL A 176 0.86 -20.72 10.69
CA VAL A 176 1.64 -20.35 9.51
C VAL A 176 3.11 -20.22 9.92
N THR A 177 4.02 -20.38 8.96
CA THR A 177 5.46 -20.21 9.22
C THR A 177 6.00 -19.06 8.38
N ALA A 178 6.35 -17.94 9.01
CA ALA A 178 7.02 -16.83 8.35
C ALA A 178 8.49 -17.19 8.05
N ARG A 179 9.00 -16.81 6.89
CA ARG A 179 10.37 -17.12 6.44
C ARG A 179 11.02 -15.96 5.71
N VAL A 180 12.34 -15.90 5.79
CA VAL A 180 13.19 -14.97 5.01
C VAL A 180 14.26 -15.77 4.30
N TRP A 181 14.48 -15.48 3.03
CA TRP A 181 15.43 -16.18 2.18
C TRP A 181 16.37 -15.22 1.45
N SER A 182 17.54 -15.72 1.07
CA SER A 182 18.40 -15.10 0.07
C SER A 182 18.97 -16.17 -0.86
N ASN A 183 18.76 -16.01 -2.17
CA ASN A 183 19.26 -16.93 -3.20
C ASN A 183 18.95 -18.41 -2.89
N GLY A 184 17.72 -18.73 -2.50
CA GLY A 184 17.32 -20.10 -2.13
C GLY A 184 17.70 -20.56 -0.73
N THR A 185 18.56 -19.81 -0.02
CA THR A 185 18.98 -20.15 1.35
C THR A 185 18.03 -19.58 2.38
N LEU A 186 17.56 -20.41 3.31
CA LEU A 186 16.73 -19.98 4.44
C LEU A 186 17.61 -19.22 5.44
N LEU A 187 17.23 -17.98 5.75
CA LEU A 187 17.94 -17.12 6.70
C LEU A 187 17.28 -17.10 8.08
N ALA A 188 15.95 -17.17 8.12
CA ALA A 188 15.18 -17.29 9.34
C ALA A 188 13.81 -17.91 9.07
N GLU A 189 13.26 -18.56 10.09
CA GLU A 189 11.85 -18.94 10.14
C GLU A 189 11.26 -18.70 11.53
N GLN A 190 9.95 -18.47 11.57
CA GLN A 190 9.20 -18.25 12.80
C GLN A 190 7.76 -18.76 12.61
N GLU A 191 7.36 -19.73 13.43
CA GLU A 191 5.97 -20.17 13.50
C GLU A 191 5.11 -19.13 14.21
N ALA A 192 3.87 -18.98 13.74
CA ALA A 192 2.84 -18.15 14.33
C ALA A 192 1.47 -18.86 14.24
N PRO A 193 0.55 -18.61 15.18
CA PRO A 193 -0.77 -19.25 15.20
C PRO A 193 -1.70 -18.85 14.02
N GLY A 194 -1.27 -17.93 13.15
CA GLY A 194 -2.09 -17.35 12.09
C GLY A 194 -2.73 -16.01 12.49
N ALA A 195 -2.95 -15.13 11.50
CA ALA A 195 -3.45 -13.78 11.77
C ALA A 195 -4.94 -13.81 12.11
N ALA A 196 -5.41 -12.98 13.05
CA ALA A 196 -6.86 -12.76 13.24
C ALA A 196 -7.41 -11.73 12.23
N TYR A 197 -6.66 -10.65 12.01
CA TYR A 197 -6.94 -9.60 11.02
C TYR A 197 -5.65 -9.18 10.33
N SER A 198 -4.69 -8.75 11.15
CA SER A 198 -3.29 -8.54 10.78
C SER A 198 -2.48 -9.06 11.95
N GLN A 199 -1.39 -9.77 11.69
CA GLN A 199 -0.52 -10.28 12.74
C GLN A 199 0.92 -9.95 12.45
N ARG A 200 1.60 -9.45 13.46
CA ARG A 200 3.05 -9.30 13.45
C ARG A 200 3.70 -10.59 13.94
N ILE A 201 4.59 -11.14 13.14
CA ILE A 201 5.38 -12.34 13.41
C ILE A 201 6.84 -11.89 13.55
N THR A 202 7.30 -11.76 14.79
CA THR A 202 8.65 -11.27 15.11
C THR A 202 9.65 -12.43 15.12
N PHE A 203 10.75 -12.29 14.37
CA PHE A 203 11.83 -13.28 14.40
C PHE A 203 12.62 -13.17 15.69
N THR A 204 12.98 -14.33 16.27
CA THR A 204 13.80 -14.39 17.48
C THR A 204 15.19 -13.79 17.23
N THR A 205 15.75 -14.01 16.04
CA THR A 205 16.98 -13.36 15.57
C THR A 205 16.64 -12.51 14.35
N PRO A 206 16.77 -11.16 14.43
CA PRO A 206 16.60 -10.30 13.26
C PRO A 206 17.54 -10.71 12.13
N VAL A 207 17.03 -10.69 10.89
CA VAL A 207 17.79 -11.11 9.70
C VAL A 207 18.57 -9.91 9.17
N PRO A 208 19.92 -9.91 9.20
CA PRO A 208 20.70 -8.84 8.62
C PRO A 208 20.47 -8.77 7.11
N VAL A 209 20.24 -7.55 6.62
CA VAL A 209 20.06 -7.28 5.19
C VAL A 209 20.97 -6.15 4.75
N VAL A 210 21.44 -6.23 3.50
CA VAL A 210 22.31 -5.22 2.89
C VAL A 210 21.61 -4.52 1.73
N ALA A 211 22.01 -3.28 1.46
CA ALA A 211 21.41 -2.47 0.42
C ALA A 211 21.54 -3.12 -0.96
N GLY A 212 20.45 -3.11 -1.74
CA GLY A 212 20.43 -3.58 -3.12
C GLY A 212 20.40 -5.11 -3.30
N THR A 213 20.60 -5.90 -2.24
CA THR A 213 20.41 -7.35 -2.30
C THR A 213 18.93 -7.70 -2.27
N GLU A 214 18.52 -8.61 -3.15
CA GLU A 214 17.17 -9.15 -3.17
C GLU A 214 17.02 -10.28 -2.14
N TYR A 215 15.96 -10.19 -1.37
CA TYR A 215 15.51 -11.20 -0.41
C TYR A 215 14.09 -11.63 -0.79
N VAL A 216 13.71 -12.83 -0.36
CA VAL A 216 12.30 -13.25 -0.39
C VAL A 216 11.79 -13.30 1.04
N VAL A 217 10.71 -12.59 1.31
CA VAL A 217 9.93 -12.75 2.54
C VAL A 217 8.69 -13.55 2.21
N SER A 218 8.43 -14.61 2.96
CA SER A 218 7.35 -15.53 2.66
C SER A 218 6.67 -16.06 3.91
N TYR A 219 5.55 -16.73 3.73
CA TYR A 219 4.95 -17.58 4.74
C TYR A 219 4.43 -18.88 4.12
N TYR A 220 4.59 -19.96 4.88
CA TYR A 220 3.97 -21.25 4.59
C TYR A 220 2.63 -21.35 5.29
N THR A 221 1.61 -21.76 4.55
CA THR A 221 0.30 -22.15 5.08
C THR A 221 0.00 -23.61 4.70
N PRO A 222 -0.16 -24.52 5.66
CA PRO A 222 -0.44 -25.92 5.37
C PRO A 222 -1.88 -26.16 4.86
N ALA A 223 -2.77 -25.18 5.05
CA ALA A 223 -4.19 -25.28 4.73
C ALA A 223 -4.61 -24.39 3.54
N GLY A 224 -3.65 -23.87 2.76
CA GLY A 224 -3.94 -22.91 1.69
C GLY A 224 -4.56 -21.62 2.26
N GLY A 225 -5.61 -21.11 1.63
CA GLY A 225 -6.54 -20.09 2.14
C GLY A 225 -5.94 -18.70 2.26
N TYR A 226 -5.08 -18.32 1.34
CA TYR A 226 -4.34 -17.07 1.42
C TYR A 226 -5.13 -15.86 0.92
N LYS A 227 -4.74 -14.67 1.38
CA LYS A 227 -5.23 -13.42 0.80
C LYS A 227 -4.42 -13.10 -0.44
N VAL A 228 -5.07 -12.69 -1.53
CA VAL A 228 -4.40 -12.34 -2.78
C VAL A 228 -4.99 -11.07 -3.40
N THR A 229 -4.12 -10.24 -3.95
CA THR A 229 -4.46 -9.22 -4.94
C THR A 229 -3.61 -9.47 -6.18
N GLU A 230 -4.23 -9.95 -7.25
CA GLU A 230 -3.56 -10.17 -8.52
C GLU A 230 -3.26 -8.84 -9.22
N ASN A 231 -2.30 -8.85 -10.14
CA ASN A 231 -1.85 -7.67 -10.89
C ASN A 231 -1.44 -6.50 -10.00
N TYR A 232 -0.94 -6.80 -8.79
CA TYR A 232 -0.56 -5.78 -7.80
C TYR A 232 0.81 -5.18 -8.14
N PHE A 233 1.84 -6.01 -8.29
CA PHE A 233 3.21 -5.57 -8.58
C PHE A 233 3.43 -5.31 -10.09
N ALA A 234 2.53 -4.54 -10.72
CA ALA A 234 2.60 -4.18 -12.13
C ALA A 234 3.75 -3.19 -12.47
N GLY A 235 4.34 -2.57 -11.44
CA GLY A 235 5.53 -1.74 -11.52
C GLY A 235 6.34 -1.83 -10.23
N ASN A 236 7.51 -1.19 -10.19
CA ASN A 236 8.30 -1.09 -8.97
C ASN A 236 7.51 -0.31 -7.92
N LEU A 237 7.48 -0.80 -6.68
CA LEU A 237 6.92 -0.10 -5.53
C LEU A 237 8.07 0.32 -4.62
N VAL A 238 8.13 1.62 -4.28
CA VAL A 238 9.23 2.16 -3.47
C VAL A 238 8.67 2.89 -2.27
N GLN A 239 8.97 2.40 -1.07
CA GLN A 239 8.60 3.01 0.20
C GLN A 239 9.81 2.90 1.13
N THR A 240 10.40 4.00 1.56
CA THR A 240 11.61 3.99 2.40
C THR A 240 11.47 2.99 3.55
N PRO A 241 12.38 2.00 3.69
CA PRO A 241 13.58 1.72 2.89
C PRO A 241 13.40 0.65 1.79
N PHE A 242 12.20 0.10 1.64
CA PHE A 242 11.85 -1.00 0.76
C PHE A 242 11.79 -0.60 -0.72
N LYS A 243 12.35 -1.48 -1.55
CA LYS A 243 12.25 -1.48 -3.01
C LYS A 243 11.70 -2.82 -3.44
N ILE A 244 10.49 -2.81 -3.99
CA ILE A 244 9.79 -4.01 -4.44
C ILE A 244 9.81 -4.02 -5.97
N PRO A 245 10.39 -5.05 -6.62
CA PRO A 245 10.48 -5.11 -8.07
C PRO A 245 9.11 -5.37 -8.71
N VAL A 246 9.03 -5.16 -10.03
CA VAL A 246 7.91 -5.68 -10.84
C VAL A 246 7.82 -7.19 -10.70
N ASN A 247 6.60 -7.74 -10.70
CA ASN A 247 6.32 -9.17 -10.50
C ASN A 247 6.99 -9.73 -9.23
N ALA A 248 6.95 -8.98 -8.13
CA ALA A 248 7.61 -9.41 -6.89
C ALA A 248 6.94 -10.62 -6.23
N GLY A 249 5.64 -10.83 -6.43
CA GLY A 249 4.89 -11.95 -5.88
C GLY A 249 5.43 -13.29 -6.32
N VAL A 250 5.75 -14.16 -5.36
CA VAL A 250 6.26 -15.51 -5.60
C VAL A 250 5.50 -16.56 -4.79
N TYR A 251 5.45 -17.79 -5.29
CA TYR A 251 4.85 -18.92 -4.58
C TYR A 251 5.61 -20.23 -4.83
N SER A 252 5.26 -21.29 -4.08
CA SER A 252 5.69 -22.67 -4.32
C SER A 252 4.74 -23.68 -3.67
N TYR A 253 4.28 -24.65 -4.45
CA TYR A 253 3.55 -25.82 -3.95
C TYR A 253 4.46 -27.01 -3.60
N SER A 254 5.75 -26.96 -3.96
CA SER A 254 6.72 -27.97 -3.56
C SER A 254 7.25 -27.75 -2.13
N GLY A 255 6.86 -26.64 -1.50
CA GLY A 255 7.48 -26.14 -0.27
C GLY A 255 8.89 -25.58 -0.51
N GLY A 256 9.48 -25.02 0.54
CA GLY A 256 10.82 -24.43 0.49
C GLY A 256 10.84 -23.04 -0.15
N PHE A 257 11.93 -22.69 -0.84
CA PHE A 257 12.10 -21.38 -1.45
C PHE A 257 11.07 -21.14 -2.58
N PRO A 258 10.23 -20.09 -2.52
CA PRO A 258 9.27 -19.79 -3.56
C PRO A 258 9.92 -18.97 -4.69
N ALA A 259 9.78 -19.44 -5.93
CA ALA A 259 10.35 -18.81 -7.13
C ALA A 259 9.34 -18.70 -8.29
N ASP A 260 8.21 -19.40 -8.22
CA ASP A 260 7.18 -19.33 -9.25
C ASP A 260 6.38 -18.03 -9.10
N THR A 261 5.86 -17.49 -10.20
CA THR A 261 5.12 -16.22 -10.20
C THR A 261 3.74 -16.39 -10.81
N TRP A 262 2.77 -15.65 -10.27
CA TRP A 262 1.41 -15.62 -10.79
C TRP A 262 0.90 -14.17 -10.80
N PHE A 263 0.68 -13.60 -11.99
CA PHE A 263 0.16 -12.26 -12.23
C PHE A 263 0.73 -11.13 -11.33
N GLY A 264 2.00 -11.20 -10.92
CA GLY A 264 2.60 -10.21 -10.02
C GLY A 264 1.80 -9.99 -8.73
N SER A 265 1.29 -11.07 -8.15
CA SER A 265 0.34 -11.03 -7.04
C SER A 265 0.93 -10.53 -5.72
N ASN A 266 0.10 -9.88 -4.90
CA ASN A 266 0.40 -9.57 -3.51
C ASN A 266 -0.31 -10.57 -2.60
N TYR A 267 0.45 -11.31 -1.79
CA TYR A 267 -0.07 -12.37 -0.89
C TYR A 267 -0.27 -11.91 0.56
N GLY A 268 -0.31 -10.60 0.81
CA GLY A 268 -0.63 -10.01 2.11
C GLY A 268 0.52 -10.05 3.12
N ILE A 269 1.77 -9.98 2.65
CA ILE A 269 2.98 -10.01 3.49
C ILE A 269 3.73 -8.68 3.44
N GLU A 270 4.01 -8.12 4.62
CA GLU A 270 4.63 -6.80 4.80
C GLU A 270 5.85 -6.93 5.74
N PRO A 271 7.09 -6.82 5.26
CA PRO A 271 8.27 -6.88 6.11
C PRO A 271 8.37 -5.67 7.00
N VAL A 272 8.97 -5.88 8.18
CA VAL A 272 9.35 -4.84 9.11
C VAL A 272 10.86 -4.75 9.16
N PHE A 273 11.39 -3.55 8.92
CA PHE A 273 12.80 -3.27 8.85
C PHE A 273 13.25 -2.36 9.97
N ARG A 274 14.41 -2.64 10.55
CA ARG A 274 15.12 -1.74 11.45
C ARG A 274 16.44 -1.31 10.81
N PRO A 275 16.71 0.00 10.65
CA PRO A 275 17.99 0.47 10.15
C PRO A 275 19.12 0.07 11.08
N GLN A 276 20.29 -0.23 10.53
CA GLN A 276 21.50 -0.33 11.32
C GLN A 276 21.78 1.05 11.95
N ALA A 277 22.10 1.09 13.24
CA ALA A 277 22.50 2.33 13.88
C ALA A 277 23.73 2.90 13.18
N SER A 278 23.65 4.16 12.76
CA SER A 278 24.82 4.90 12.29
C SER A 278 25.81 4.98 13.45
N GLY A 279 26.97 4.35 13.33
CA GLY A 279 28.05 4.54 14.29
C GLY A 279 28.43 6.01 14.33
N LEU A 280 28.43 6.62 15.52
CA LEU A 280 29.08 7.90 15.79
C LEU A 280 30.60 7.71 15.83
#